data_AF-A0A947P043-F1
#
_entry.id   AF-A0A947P043-F1
#
_cell.length_a   1.000
_cell.length_b   1.000
_cell.length_c   1.000
_cell.angle_alpha   90.00
_cell.angle_beta   90.00
_cell.angle_gamma   90.00
#
_symmetry.space_group_name_H-M   'P 1'
#
loop_
_entity.id
_entity.type
_entity.pdbx_description
1 polymer ?
#
loop_
_entity_poly.entity_id
_entity_poly.type
_entity_poly.pdbx_seq_one_letter_code
_entity_poly.pdbx_strand_id
1 'polypeptide(L)'
;MNKKISSPLSIALIVVLAIAFSFFSWTKNQELDLYTVANQINQIKKKEKPSCKTRAFQGLAEIKVWQISQGEKTVLGVAKEDLEKIPVNITKDLELIDPTPELKKELAESSEKNPVEVSISAFATLCNGATLASLNYEDGIFRPYIVD
;
A
#
# COMPACT_ATOMS: atom_id res chain seq x y z
N MET A 1 -55.79 13.79 -23.96
CA MET A 1 -56.02 12.93 -22.77
C MET A 1 -54.68 12.49 -22.22
N ASN A 2 -54.17 13.13 -21.16
CA ASN A 2 -52.93 12.74 -20.49
C ASN A 2 -53.29 12.03 -19.18
N LYS A 3 -53.21 10.69 -19.16
CA LYS A 3 -53.33 9.92 -17.91
C LYS A 3 -51.99 9.99 -17.17
N LYS A 4 -51.95 10.77 -16.09
CA LYS A 4 -50.88 10.70 -15.09
C LYS A 4 -51.04 9.37 -14.35
N ILE A 5 -50.18 8.40 -14.61
CA ILE A 5 -50.04 7.21 -13.76
C ILE A 5 -49.16 7.64 -12.59
N SER A 6 -49.77 8.27 -11.59
CA SER A 6 -49.18 8.43 -10.26
C SER A 6 -49.72 7.30 -9.39
N SER A 7 -49.26 6.07 -9.65
CA SER A 7 -49.52 4.98 -8.72
C SER A 7 -48.42 5.03 -7.65
N PRO A 8 -48.74 5.34 -6.38
CA PRO A 8 -47.74 5.41 -5.29
C PRO A 8 -46.97 4.10 -5.11
N LEU A 9 -47.51 2.98 -5.60
CA LEU A 9 -46.85 1.67 -5.67
C LEU A 9 -45.58 1.65 -6.55
N SER A 10 -45.56 2.40 -7.66
CA SER A 10 -44.40 2.42 -8.56
C SER A 10 -43.22 3.20 -7.97
N ILE A 11 -43.52 4.26 -7.21
CA ILE A 11 -42.50 5.06 -6.53
C ILE A 11 -41.90 4.25 -5.37
N ALA A 12 -42.74 3.52 -4.61
CA ALA A 12 -42.26 2.64 -3.54
C ALA A 12 -41.31 1.54 -4.07
N LEU A 13 -41.61 0.96 -5.24
CA LEU A 13 -40.77 -0.07 -5.87
C LEU A 13 -39.39 0.46 -6.26
N ILE A 14 -39.30 1.69 -6.80
CA ILE A 14 -38.04 2.32 -7.19
C ILE A 14 -37.17 2.61 -5.95
N VAL A 15 -37.78 3.06 -4.86
CA VAL A 15 -37.06 3.33 -3.60
C VAL A 15 -36.49 2.04 -3.00
N VAL A 16 -37.25 0.93 -3.03
CA VAL A 16 -36.77 -0.37 -2.53
C VAL A 16 -35.59 -0.90 -3.36
N LEU A 17 -35.63 -0.75 -4.69
CA LEU A 17 -34.51 -1.15 -5.56
C LEU A 17 -33.26 -0.31 -5.31
N ALA A 18 -33.38 1.00 -5.10
CA ALA A 18 -32.24 1.87 -4.81
C ALA A 18 -31.55 1.53 -3.47
N ILE A 19 -32.33 1.13 -2.45
CA ILE A 19 -31.79 0.69 -1.16
C ILE A 19 -31.10 -0.68 -1.30
N ALA A 20 -31.65 -1.60 -2.10
CA ALA A 20 -31.05 -2.91 -2.32
C ALA A 20 -29.70 -2.81 -3.07
N PHE A 21 -29.60 -1.94 -4.08
CA PHE A 21 -28.34 -1.74 -4.82
C PHE A 21 -27.26 -1.03 -4.00
N SER A 22 -27.65 -0.09 -3.12
CA SER A 22 -26.69 0.56 -2.21
C SER A 22 -26.18 -0.37 -1.11
N PHE A 23 -26.98 -1.34 -0.65
CA PHE A 23 -26.52 -2.38 0.27
C PHE A 23 -25.53 -3.37 -0.38
N PHE A 24 -25.75 -3.74 -1.65
CA PHE A 24 -24.89 -4.72 -2.34
C PHE A 24 -23.50 -4.17 -2.71
N SER A 25 -23.38 -2.84 -2.89
CA SER A 25 -22.08 -2.20 -3.12
C SER A 25 -21.27 -1.98 -1.84
N TRP A 26 -21.84 -2.17 -0.64
CA TRP A 26 -21.14 -1.90 0.62
C TRP A 26 -20.53 -3.15 1.28
N THR A 27 -20.85 -4.35 0.82
CA THR A 27 -20.32 -5.62 1.39
C THR A 27 -19.02 -6.10 0.73
N LYS A 28 -18.27 -5.23 0.04
CA LYS A 28 -16.93 -5.55 -0.49
C LYS A 28 -15.84 -4.63 0.04
N ASN A 29 -15.89 -4.29 1.33
CA ASN A 29 -14.78 -3.64 2.00
C ASN A 29 -14.40 -4.36 3.29
N GLN A 30 -13.18 -4.90 3.25
CA GLN A 30 -12.22 -5.00 4.35
C GLN A 30 -12.68 -5.74 5.61
N GLU A 31 -12.48 -7.06 5.59
CA GLU A 31 -11.82 -7.71 6.73
C GLU A 31 -10.35 -7.88 6.38
N LEU A 32 -9.59 -6.78 6.41
CA LEU A 32 -8.15 -6.87 6.64
C LEU A 32 -8.02 -7.02 8.16
N ASP A 33 -7.77 -8.25 8.59
CA ASP A 33 -7.57 -8.62 9.97
C ASP A 33 -6.37 -7.84 10.53
N LEU A 34 -6.65 -6.69 11.14
CA LEU A 34 -5.67 -5.77 11.73
C LEU A 34 -5.04 -6.33 13.01
N TYR A 35 -5.33 -7.59 13.35
CA TYR A 35 -4.86 -8.24 14.57
C TYR A 35 -3.56 -9.05 14.40
N THR A 36 -3.09 -9.27 13.16
CA THR A 36 -1.89 -10.07 12.89
C THR A 36 -0.59 -9.27 12.80
N VAL A 37 -0.65 -7.93 12.80
CA VAL A 37 0.56 -7.08 12.71
C VAL A 37 1.20 -6.83 14.08
N ALA A 38 0.40 -6.80 15.16
CA ALA A 38 0.94 -6.48 16.50
C ALA A 38 1.76 -7.63 17.13
N ASN A 39 1.50 -8.89 16.76
CA ASN A 39 2.11 -10.06 17.42
C ASN A 39 3.34 -10.65 16.73
N GLN A 40 3.62 -10.30 15.46
CA GLN A 40 4.83 -10.75 14.76
C GLN A 40 6.04 -9.81 14.95
N ILE A 41 5.82 -8.58 15.42
CA ILE A 41 6.90 -7.59 15.59
C ILE A 41 7.80 -7.89 16.82
N ASN A 42 7.32 -8.69 17.78
CA ASN A 42 8.04 -8.92 19.05
C ASN A 42 8.98 -10.12 19.11
N GLN A 43 9.17 -10.91 18.04
CA GLN A 43 10.04 -12.11 18.11
C GLN A 43 11.42 -11.99 17.44
N ILE A 44 11.75 -10.90 16.75
CA ILE A 44 13.05 -10.77 16.06
C ILE A 44 14.02 -9.89 16.85
N LYS A 45 14.22 -10.20 18.14
CA LYS A 45 15.37 -9.71 18.91
C LYS A 45 16.04 -10.86 19.66
N LYS A 46 16.52 -11.86 18.93
CA LYS A 46 17.61 -12.71 19.41
C LYS A 46 18.86 -12.50 18.57
N LYS A 47 19.92 -12.16 19.29
CA LYS A 47 21.29 -11.94 18.84
C LYS A 47 21.78 -13.13 18.00
N GLU A 48 21.93 -12.92 16.69
CA GLU A 48 22.92 -13.62 15.87
C GLU A 48 23.51 -12.62 14.89
N LYS A 49 24.84 -12.57 14.80
CA LYS A 49 25.54 -11.82 13.75
C LYS A 49 25.15 -12.47 12.41
N PRO A 50 24.56 -11.77 11.42
CA PRO A 50 24.02 -12.46 10.27
C PRO A 50 25.08 -12.59 9.18
N SER A 51 25.31 -13.82 8.70
CA SER A 51 25.41 -14.04 7.25
C SER A 51 24.28 -13.23 6.62
N CYS A 52 24.58 -12.31 5.71
CA CYS A 52 23.52 -11.45 5.25
C CYS A 52 22.38 -12.28 4.64
N LYS A 53 21.15 -12.07 5.12
CA LYS A 53 19.94 -12.71 4.61
C LYS A 53 18.97 -11.60 4.24
N THR A 54 18.53 -11.58 2.99
CA THR A 54 17.42 -10.72 2.55
C THR A 54 16.21 -11.02 3.41
N ARG A 55 15.55 -9.97 3.92
CA ARG A 55 14.32 -10.09 4.70
C ARG A 55 13.20 -9.42 3.94
N ALA A 56 12.12 -10.14 3.72
CA ALA A 56 10.89 -9.60 3.16
C ALA A 56 9.82 -9.52 4.27
N PHE A 57 9.03 -8.46 4.24
CA PHE A 57 7.94 -8.20 5.16
C PHE A 57 6.71 -7.89 4.34
N GLN A 58 5.61 -8.58 4.64
CA GLN A 58 4.31 -8.29 4.07
C GLN A 58 3.50 -7.51 5.11
N GLY A 59 2.87 -6.43 4.66
CA GLY A 59 2.06 -5.58 5.52
C GLY A 59 1.64 -4.32 4.79
N LEU A 60 0.42 -3.87 5.05
CA LEU A 60 -0.08 -2.62 4.49
C LEU A 60 0.41 -1.45 5.35
N ALA A 61 1.15 -0.53 4.73
CA ALA A 61 1.61 0.70 5.35
C ALA A 61 1.27 1.89 4.44
N GLU A 62 0.50 2.83 4.97
CA GLU A 62 0.25 4.11 4.33
C GLU A 62 1.34 5.10 4.77
N ILE A 63 2.17 5.50 3.81
CA ILE A 63 3.33 6.35 4.04
C ILE A 63 3.33 7.53 3.07
N LYS A 64 3.76 8.68 3.55
CA LYS A 64 3.99 9.87 2.74
C LYS A 64 5.39 9.83 2.15
N VAL A 65 5.45 9.93 0.84
CA VAL A 65 6.69 9.82 0.06
C VAL A 65 6.83 10.93 -0.95
N TRP A 66 8.06 11.16 -1.40
CA TRP A 66 8.33 11.99 -2.56
C TRP A 66 9.48 11.41 -3.39
N GLN A 67 9.54 11.75 -4.66
CA GLN A 67 10.62 11.26 -5.52
C GLN A 67 11.94 11.98 -5.21
N ILE A 68 13.00 11.21 -4.95
CA ILE A 68 14.37 11.72 -4.76
C ILE A 68 15.19 11.60 -6.05
N SER A 69 14.98 10.53 -6.82
CA SER A 69 15.74 10.29 -8.06
C SER A 69 14.81 10.08 -9.25
N GLN A 70 15.07 10.81 -10.33
CA GLN A 70 14.47 10.59 -11.64
C GLN A 70 15.47 9.79 -12.49
N GLY A 71 15.22 8.50 -12.66
CA GLY A 71 16.07 7.59 -13.43
C GLY A 71 15.36 6.26 -13.71
N GLU A 72 16.11 5.21 -14.01
CA GLU A 72 15.55 3.86 -14.21
C GLU A 72 14.85 3.31 -12.96
N LYS A 73 15.33 3.73 -11.78
CA LYS A 73 14.80 3.33 -10.48
C LYS A 73 13.98 4.45 -9.86
N THR A 74 12.81 4.10 -9.32
CA THR A 74 11.96 5.05 -8.60
C THR A 74 12.38 5.07 -7.14
N VAL A 75 13.29 5.97 -6.78
CA VAL A 75 13.77 6.14 -5.40
C VAL A 75 12.95 7.22 -4.71
N LEU A 76 12.40 6.86 -3.56
CA LEU A 76 11.49 7.63 -2.75
C LEU A 76 12.14 8.05 -1.44
N GLY A 77 11.92 9.29 -1.05
CA GLY A 77 12.10 9.75 0.32
C GLY A 77 10.84 9.47 1.11
N VAL A 78 11.00 9.10 2.38
CA VAL A 78 9.88 8.84 3.30
C VAL A 78 9.80 9.97 4.33
N ALA A 79 8.59 10.44 4.61
CA ALA A 79 8.36 11.42 5.66
C ALA A 79 8.82 10.87 7.03
N LYS A 80 9.41 11.74 7.86
CA LYS A 80 10.06 11.30 9.11
C LYS A 80 9.08 10.65 10.08
N GLU A 81 7.87 11.17 10.12
CA GLU A 81 6.74 10.67 10.91
C GLU A 81 6.29 9.27 10.50
N ASP A 82 6.56 8.85 9.26
CA ASP A 82 6.12 7.56 8.71
C ASP A 82 7.22 6.49 8.73
N LEU A 83 8.46 6.86 9.10
CA LEU A 83 9.58 5.91 9.21
C LEU A 83 9.27 4.77 10.20
N GLU A 84 8.51 5.03 11.26
CA GLU A 84 8.13 4.02 12.26
C GLU A 84 7.14 2.98 11.72
N LYS A 85 6.40 3.30 10.65
CA LYS A 85 5.44 2.39 10.02
C LYS A 85 6.13 1.30 9.18
N ILE A 86 7.42 1.49 8.89
CA ILE A 86 8.15 0.60 8.00
C ILE A 86 8.85 -0.48 8.84
N PRO A 87 8.59 -1.78 8.58
CA PRO A 87 9.10 -2.89 9.39
C PRO A 87 10.62 -3.12 9.29
N VAL A 88 11.36 -2.20 8.64
CA VAL A 88 12.80 -2.28 8.41
C VAL A 88 13.45 -0.96 8.79
N ASN A 89 14.69 -1.04 9.28
CA ASN A 89 15.42 0.13 9.74
C ASN A 89 15.96 0.89 8.51
N ILE A 90 15.14 1.76 7.91
CA ILE A 90 15.54 2.54 6.73
C ILE A 90 16.34 3.76 7.17
N THR A 91 17.45 4.01 6.48
CA THR A 91 18.27 5.19 6.69
C THR A 91 17.71 6.46 6.07
N LYS A 92 16.92 6.37 4.97
CA LYS A 92 16.06 7.44 4.40
C LYS A 92 15.36 7.08 3.09
N ASP A 93 15.97 6.23 2.28
CA ASP A 93 15.57 6.04 0.88
C ASP A 93 14.92 4.68 0.64
N LEU A 94 13.86 4.66 -0.15
CA LEU A 94 13.05 3.50 -0.47
C LEU A 94 12.93 3.34 -2.00
N GLU A 95 13.29 2.18 -2.55
CA GLU A 95 13.15 1.91 -3.98
C GLU A 95 11.81 1.22 -4.27
N LEU A 96 10.95 1.84 -5.09
CA LEU A 96 9.68 1.26 -5.51
C LEU A 96 9.88 0.43 -6.79
N ILE A 97 9.54 -0.86 -6.72
CA ILE A 97 9.84 -1.83 -7.78
C ILE A 97 8.69 -2.03 -8.78
N ASP A 98 7.45 -1.77 -8.37
CA ASP A 98 6.22 -1.91 -9.17
C ASP A 98 5.40 -0.59 -9.30
N PRO A 99 6.03 0.58 -9.52
CA PRO A 99 5.29 1.84 -9.63
C PRO A 99 4.37 1.87 -10.86
N THR A 100 3.07 2.13 -10.65
CA THR A 100 2.11 2.32 -11.73
C THR A 100 2.39 3.60 -12.53
N PRO A 101 2.03 3.68 -13.82
CA PRO A 101 2.21 4.89 -14.62
C PRO A 101 1.55 6.14 -14.01
N GLU A 102 0.40 5.96 -13.35
CA GLU A 102 -0.33 7.02 -12.66
C GLU A 102 0.46 7.52 -11.47
N LEU A 103 0.92 6.61 -10.60
CA LEU A 103 1.71 6.98 -9.43
C LEU A 103 3.04 7.62 -9.83
N LYS A 104 3.70 7.16 -10.91
CA LYS A 104 4.92 7.80 -11.41
C LYS A 104 4.71 9.28 -11.75
N LYS A 105 3.55 9.64 -12.31
CA LYS A 105 3.24 11.04 -12.63
C LYS A 105 3.04 11.86 -11.36
N GLU A 106 2.29 11.33 -10.40
CA GLU A 106 2.07 11.98 -9.11
C GLU A 106 3.39 12.18 -8.35
N LEU A 107 4.25 11.15 -8.33
CA LEU A 107 5.57 11.20 -7.71
C LEU A 107 6.51 12.17 -8.43
N ALA A 108 6.42 12.33 -9.74
CA ALA A 108 7.25 13.28 -10.49
C ALA A 108 6.97 14.74 -10.10
N GLU A 109 5.76 15.03 -9.61
CA GLU A 109 5.34 16.35 -9.13
C GLU A 109 5.49 16.51 -7.60
N SER A 110 5.82 15.43 -6.90
CA SER A 110 5.97 15.40 -5.44
C SER A 110 7.26 16.06 -4.96
N SER A 111 7.27 16.50 -3.70
CA SER A 111 8.48 17.00 -3.03
C SER A 111 8.38 16.79 -1.52
N GLU A 112 9.48 16.96 -0.78
CA GLU A 112 9.47 16.88 0.69
C GLU A 112 8.41 17.81 1.34
N LYS A 113 8.10 18.95 0.71
CA LYS A 113 7.08 19.89 1.20
C LYS A 113 5.66 19.54 0.76
N ASN A 114 5.52 18.71 -0.26
CA ASN A 114 4.24 18.26 -0.81
C ASN A 114 4.35 16.77 -1.14
N PRO A 115 4.39 15.89 -0.12
CA PRO A 115 4.53 14.47 -0.34
C PRO A 115 3.21 13.86 -0.82
N VAL A 116 3.32 12.74 -1.53
CA VAL A 116 2.21 11.91 -1.98
C VAL A 116 2.04 10.75 -0.99
N GLU A 117 0.81 10.47 -0.60
CA GLU A 117 0.52 9.32 0.25
C GLU A 117 0.40 8.06 -0.62
N VAL A 118 1.13 7.01 -0.26
CA VAL A 118 1.14 5.73 -0.97
C VAL A 118 0.89 4.59 0.00
N SER A 119 0.13 3.61 -0.45
CA SER A 119 -0.09 2.35 0.27
C SER A 119 0.91 1.31 -0.23
N ILE A 120 1.85 0.93 0.64
CA ILE A 120 2.86 -0.10 0.37
C ILE A 120 2.41 -1.39 1.03
N SER A 121 2.38 -2.49 0.27
CA SER A 121 1.93 -3.79 0.75
C SER A 121 3.08 -4.71 1.14
N ALA A 122 4.31 -4.37 0.75
CA ALA A 122 5.47 -5.20 0.98
C ALA A 122 6.77 -4.40 1.02
N PHE A 123 7.70 -4.85 1.86
CA PHE A 123 9.04 -4.30 2.01
C PHE A 123 10.08 -5.41 1.95
N ALA A 124 11.25 -5.13 1.38
CA ALA A 124 12.39 -6.04 1.48
C ALA A 124 13.68 -5.27 1.76
N THR A 125 14.54 -5.82 2.62
CA THR A 125 15.89 -5.29 2.84
C THR A 125 16.90 -6.25 2.22
N LEU A 126 17.65 -5.73 1.26
CA LEU A 126 18.73 -6.45 0.58
C LEU A 126 20.02 -6.40 1.39
N CYS A 127 20.96 -7.27 1.00
CA CYS A 127 22.24 -7.38 1.68
C CYS A 127 23.19 -6.20 1.53
N ASN A 128 23.00 -5.42 0.47
CA ASN A 128 23.72 -4.16 0.28
C ASN A 128 23.11 -2.99 1.09
N GLY A 129 22.08 -3.25 1.91
CA GLY A 129 21.38 -2.24 2.70
C GLY A 129 20.28 -1.49 1.95
N ALA A 130 20.04 -1.80 0.67
CA ALA A 130 18.93 -1.22 -0.08
C ALA A 130 17.59 -1.72 0.47
N THR A 131 16.62 -0.81 0.57
CA THR A 131 15.24 -1.15 0.93
C THR A 131 14.36 -1.03 -0.29
N LEU A 132 13.69 -2.13 -0.63
CA LEU A 132 12.71 -2.21 -1.70
C LEU A 132 11.30 -2.12 -1.10
N ALA A 133 10.38 -1.53 -1.84
CA ALA A 133 8.96 -1.54 -1.56
C ALA A 133 8.16 -1.96 -2.79
N SER A 134 6.98 -2.53 -2.53
CA SER A 134 5.99 -2.88 -3.54
C SER A 134 4.61 -2.38 -3.16
N LEU A 135 3.88 -1.81 -4.12
CA LEU A 135 2.46 -1.47 -3.97
C LEU A 135 1.61 -2.73 -3.83
N ASN A 136 1.95 -3.78 -4.56
CA ASN A 136 1.24 -5.06 -4.54
C ASN A 136 2.12 -6.14 -3.92
N TYR A 137 1.54 -6.95 -3.03
CA TYR A 137 2.22 -8.16 -2.58
C TYR A 137 2.06 -9.25 -3.66
N GLU A 138 3.15 -9.58 -4.33
CA GLU A 138 3.25 -10.82 -5.08
C GLU A 138 4.55 -11.53 -4.70
N ASP A 139 4.47 -12.81 -4.29
CA ASP A 139 5.63 -13.63 -3.90
C ASP A 139 6.75 -13.61 -4.96
N GLY A 140 6.39 -13.41 -6.23
CA GLY A 140 7.30 -13.36 -7.35
C GLY A 140 8.08 -12.04 -7.49
N ILE A 141 7.60 -10.94 -6.93
CA ILE A 141 8.20 -9.60 -7.14
C ILE A 141 9.57 -9.49 -6.45
N PHE A 142 9.71 -10.05 -5.24
CA PHE A 142 10.96 -10.00 -4.50
C PHE A 142 11.90 -11.18 -4.78
N ARG A 143 11.39 -12.26 -5.38
CA ARG A 143 12.14 -13.48 -5.69
C ARG A 143 13.45 -13.22 -6.46
N PRO A 144 13.53 -12.32 -7.45
CA PRO A 144 14.77 -12.01 -8.16
C PRO A 144 15.85 -11.37 -7.29
N TYR A 145 15.49 -10.83 -6.12
CA TYR A 145 16.38 -10.09 -5.23
C TYR A 145 16.78 -10.89 -3.98
N ILE A 146 16.26 -12.11 -3.83
CA ILE A 146 16.68 -13.07 -2.81
C ILE A 146 17.92 -13.78 -3.35
N VAL A 147 19.07 -13.55 -2.72
CA VAL A 147 20.30 -14.28 -3.00
C VAL A 147 20.41 -15.39 -1.95
N ASP A 148 20.40 -16.65 -2.41
CA ASP A 148 20.57 -17.85 -1.56
C ASP A 148 21.99 -17.97 -0.98
#